data_AF-K2DH90-F1
#
_entry.id   AF-K2DH90-F1
#
_cell.length_a   1.000
_cell.length_b   1.000
_cell.length_c   1.000
_cell.angle_alpha   90.00
_cell.angle_beta   90.00
_cell.angle_gamma   90.00
#
_symmetry.space_group_name_H-M   'P 1'
#
loop_
_entity.id
_entity.type
_entity.pdbx_description
1 polymer ?
#
loop_
_entity_poly.entity_id
_entity_poly.type
_entity_poly.pdbx_seq_one_letter_code
_entity_poly.pdbx_strand_id
1 'polypeptide(L)' 'MQLTVENDVVTGLTVTNQAADPTSKNFQDLFILGINSLVVGKSLDSLTAFSAVNGSSLTPIGFNAALVTVKAQARVQAS' A
#
# COMPACT_ATOMS: atom_id res chain seq x y z
N MET A 1 -1.54 -6.83 3.79
CA MET A 1 -0.48 -5.84 3.48
C MET A 1 0.40 -5.70 4.71
N GLN A 2 1.70 -5.55 4.50
CA GLN A 2 2.66 -5.22 5.55
C GLN A 2 3.56 -4.08 5.05
N LEU A 3 3.78 -3.08 5.91
CA LEU A 3 4.66 -1.95 5.65
C LEU A 3 5.81 -1.99 6.66
N THR A 4 7.05 -1.83 6.19
CA THR A 4 8.23 -1.67 7.03
C THR A 4 8.65 -0.22 6.98
N VAL A 5 8.81 0.41 8.15
CA VAL A 5 9.10 1.83 8.29
C VAL A 5 10.27 2.00 9.25
N GLU A 6 11.27 2.78 8.85
CA GLU A 6 12.44 3.12 9.65
C GLU A 6 12.70 4.63 9.53
N ASN A 7 12.84 5.32 10.66
CA ASN A 7 13.06 6.77 10.69
C ASN A 7 12.06 7.56 9.83
N ASP A 8 10.78 7.21 9.93
CA ASP A 8 9.67 7.74 9.11
C ASP A 8 9.74 7.41 7.60
N VAL A 9 10.74 6.67 7.12
CA VAL A 9 10.85 6.26 5.72
C VAL A 9 10.35 4.84 5.52
N VAL A 10 9.52 4.62 4.51
CA VAL A 10 9.10 3.27 4.13
C VAL A 10 10.26 2.54 3.47
N THR A 11 10.78 1.51 4.12
CA THR A 11 11.89 0.67 3.62
C THR A 11 11.39 -0.61 2.95
N GLY A 12 10.13 -0.99 3.17
CA GLY A 12 9.56 -2.19 2.56
C GLY A 12 8.03 -2.16 2.49
N LEU A 13 7.51 -2.80 1.45
CA LEU A 13 6.08 -3.03 1.26
C LEU A 13 5.85 -4.46 0.76
N THR A 14 5.00 -5.21 1.45
CA THR A 14 4.46 -6.48 0.99
C THR A 14 2.95 -6.39 0.83
N VAL A 15 2.46 -6.69 -0.37
CA VAL A 15 1.04 -6.84 -0.69
C VAL A 15 0.83 -8.23 -1.25
N THR A 16 -0.12 -8.97 -0.69
CA THR A 16 -0.42 -10.35 -1.09
C THR A 16 -1.73 -10.36 -1.86
N ASN A 17 -1.74 -11.05 -2.99
CA ASN A 17 -2.96 -11.32 -3.74
C ASN A 17 -3.86 -12.28 -2.94
N GLN A 18 -5.12 -11.91 -2.71
CA GLN A 18 -6.11 -12.70 -1.98
C GLN A 18 -7.37 -12.99 -2.82
N ALA A 19 -7.39 -12.58 -4.09
CA ALA A 19 -8.54 -12.76 -4.95
C ALA A 19 -8.78 -14.24 -5.32
N ALA A 20 -10.03 -14.67 -5.31
CA ALA A 20 -10.43 -16.00 -5.77
C ALA A 20 -10.67 -16.04 -7.29
N ASP A 21 -11.37 -15.04 -7.85
CA ASP A 21 -11.67 -15.01 -9.28
C ASP A 21 -10.48 -14.50 -10.14
N PRO A 22 -10.33 -14.98 -11.38
CA PRO A 22 -9.20 -14.62 -12.25
C PRO A 22 -9.07 -13.11 -12.57
N THR A 23 -10.20 -12.41 -12.71
CA THR A 23 -10.23 -10.98 -13.05
C THR A 23 -9.70 -10.16 -11.89
N SER A 24 -10.20 -10.42 -10.67
CA SER A 24 -9.71 -9.75 -9.47
C SER A 24 -8.26 -10.09 -9.19
N LYS A 25 -7.82 -11.33 -9.46
CA LYS A 25 -6.40 -11.70 -9.35
C LYS A 25 -5.54 -10.81 -10.26
N ASN A 26 -5.89 -10.69 -11.53
CA ASN A 26 -5.15 -9.87 -12.49
C ASN A 26 -5.06 -8.40 -12.05
N PHE A 27 -6.16 -7.79 -11.58
CA PHE A 27 -6.13 -6.42 -11.08
C PHE A 27 -5.29 -6.24 -9.80
N GLN A 28 -5.29 -7.23 -8.91
CA GLN A 28 -4.41 -7.22 -7.74
C GLN A 28 -2.94 -7.37 -8.15
N ASP A 29 -2.63 -8.23 -9.11
CA ASP A 29 -1.25 -8.40 -9.61
C ASP A 29 -0.74 -7.11 -10.28
N LEU A 30 -1.55 -6.46 -11.12
CA LEU A 30 -1.23 -5.17 -11.72
C LEU A 30 -0.96 -4.09 -10.66
N PHE A 31 -1.79 -4.04 -9.63
CA PHE A 31 -1.60 -3.15 -8.49
C PHE A 31 -0.28 -3.43 -7.76
N ILE A 32 -0.01 -4.71 -7.42
CA ILE A 32 1.19 -5.16 -6.72
C ILE A 32 2.46 -4.78 -7.51
N LEU A 33 2.44 -4.95 -8.84
CA LEU A 33 3.56 -4.58 -9.72
C LEU A 33 3.88 -3.08 -9.69
N GLY A 34 2.88 -2.21 -9.50
CA GLY A 34 3.09 -0.76 -9.54
C GLY A 34 3.34 -0.12 -8.18
N ILE A 35 2.64 -0.57 -7.15
CA ILE A 35 2.55 0.17 -5.87
C ILE A 35 3.89 0.30 -5.16
N ASN A 36 4.78 -0.68 -5.31
CA ASN A 36 6.06 -0.69 -4.61
C ASN A 36 6.92 0.55 -4.96
N SER A 37 7.01 0.88 -6.25
CA SER A 37 7.73 2.06 -6.77
C SER A 37 7.17 3.41 -6.29
N LEU A 38 5.89 3.45 -5.90
CA LEU A 38 5.23 4.66 -5.44
C LEU A 38 5.38 4.87 -3.93
N VAL A 39 5.72 3.81 -3.19
CA VAL A 39 5.66 3.78 -1.73
C VAL A 39 7.04 3.64 -1.09
N VAL A 40 7.88 2.71 -1.56
CA VAL A 40 9.20 2.48 -0.97
C VAL A 40 10.12 3.66 -1.22
N GLY A 41 10.87 4.06 -0.19
CA GLY A 41 11.73 5.23 -0.18
C GLY A 41 11.01 6.56 0.08
N LYS A 42 9.69 6.55 0.27
CA LYS A 42 8.92 7.75 0.65
C LYS A 42 8.79 7.86 2.16
N SER A 43 8.69 9.08 2.67
CA SER A 43 8.25 9.32 4.05
C SER A 43 6.83 8.80 4.22
N LEU A 44 6.55 8.13 5.33
CA LEU A 44 5.25 7.59 5.67
C LEU A 44 4.21 8.72 5.67
N ASP A 45 4.52 9.88 6.24
CA ASP A 45 3.62 11.03 6.27
C ASP A 45 3.31 11.59 4.88
N SER A 46 4.26 11.53 3.94
CA SER A 46 4.07 12.02 2.56
C SER A 46 3.13 11.19 1.69
N LEU A 47 2.85 9.93 2.06
CA LEU A 47 2.00 9.04 1.26
C LEU A 47 0.54 9.49 1.26
N THR A 48 -0.04 9.68 0.08
CA THR A 48 -1.45 10.06 -0.10
C THR A 48 -2.25 8.93 -0.76
N ALA A 49 -3.57 9.11 -0.84
CA ALA A 49 -4.44 8.12 -1.45
C ALA A 49 -4.15 7.98 -2.96
N PHE A 50 -4.08 6.73 -3.42
CA PHE A 50 -3.92 6.41 -4.85
C PHE A 50 -5.29 6.22 -5.50
N SER A 51 -5.54 6.89 -6.63
CA SER A 51 -6.78 6.75 -7.41
C SER A 51 -6.75 5.55 -8.36
N ALA A 52 -5.59 5.27 -8.95
CA ALA A 52 -5.33 4.10 -9.76
C ALA A 52 -3.83 3.76 -9.75
N VAL A 53 -3.51 2.48 -9.89
CA VAL A 53 -2.14 2.00 -10.06
C VAL A 53 -2.15 0.94 -11.16
N ASN A 54 -1.35 1.16 -12.22
CA ASN A 54 -1.28 0.26 -13.39
C ASN A 54 -2.66 -0.16 -13.94
N GLY A 55 -3.61 0.78 -14.01
CA GLY A 55 -4.97 0.53 -14.50
C GLY A 55 -5.91 -0.16 -13.51
N SER A 56 -5.45 -0.53 -12.31
CA SER A 56 -6.31 -1.00 -11.23
C SER A 56 -6.83 0.17 -10.39
N SER A 57 -8.13 0.46 -10.49
CA SER A 57 -8.79 1.58 -9.79
C SER A 57 -9.52 1.19 -8.50
N LEU A 58 -9.95 -0.08 -8.39
CA LEU A 58 -10.66 -0.57 -7.20
C LEU A 58 -9.71 -1.13 -6.13
N THR A 59 -8.64 -1.82 -6.52
CA THR A 59 -7.66 -2.37 -5.56
C THR A 59 -7.01 -1.30 -4.66
N PRO A 60 -6.67 -0.09 -5.16
CA PRO A 60 -6.15 0.97 -4.30
C PRO A 60 -7.05 1.37 -3.14
N ILE A 61 -8.38 1.18 -3.21
CA ILE A 61 -9.30 1.55 -2.12
C ILE A 61 -8.95 0.80 -0.83
N GLY A 62 -8.79 -0.52 -0.91
CA GLY A 62 -8.43 -1.35 0.25
C GLY A 62 -7.04 -1.04 0.77
N PHE A 63 -6.09 -0.75 -0.13
CA PHE A 63 -4.73 -0.34 0.25
C PHE A 63 -4.73 1.01 0.98
N ASN A 64 -5.47 2.01 0.47
CA ASN A 64 -5.57 3.33 1.08
C ASN A 64 -6.16 3.25 2.50
N ALA A 65 -7.19 2.41 2.70
CA ALA A 65 -7.75 2.17 4.02
C ALA A 65 -6.72 1.55 4.99
N ALA A 66 -5.98 0.53 4.52
CA ALA A 66 -4.91 -0.09 5.33
C ALA A 66 -3.78 0.89 5.66
N LEU A 67 -3.40 1.76 4.71
CA LEU A 67 -2.38 2.79 4.91
C LEU A 67 -2.78 3.78 6.01
N VAL A 68 -4.04 4.19 6.08
CA VAL A 68 -4.55 5.05 7.17
C VAL A 68 -4.38 4.36 8.53
N THR A 69 -4.73 3.08 8.63
CA THR A 69 -4.55 2.31 9.87
C THR A 69 -3.08 2.22 10.29
N VAL A 70 -2.17 1.91 9.35
CA VAL A 70 -0.72 1.83 9.62
C VAL A 70 -0.17 3.18 10.10
N LYS A 71 -0.55 4.29 9.44
CA LYS A 71 -0.15 5.64 9.85
C LYS A 71 -0.61 5.97 11.28
N ALA A 72 -1.84 5.61 11.62
CA ALA A 72 -2.37 5.84 12.96
C ALA A 72 -1.60 5.02 14.03
N GLN A 73 -1.32 3.74 13.75
CA GLN A 73 -0.57 2.86 14.66
C GLN A 73 0.87 3.34 14.87
N ALA A 74 1.56 3.76 13.80
CA ALA A 74 2.93 4.27 13.89
C ALA A 74 3.04 5.52 14.79
N ARG A 75 2.05 6.42 14.73
CA ARG A 75 2.00 7.60 15.60
C ARG A 75 1.82 7.26 17.08
N VAL A 76 1.00 6.25 17.38
CA VAL A 76 0.78 5.78 18.75
C VAL A 76 2.04 5.12 19.33
N GLN A 77 2.84 4.44 18.51
CA GLN A 77 4.07 3.77 18.95
C GLN A 77 5.27 4.70 19.15
N ALA A 78 5.25 5.89 18.53
CA ALA A 78 6.30 6.90 18.66
C ALA A 78 6.11 7.84 19.88
N SER A 79 5.17 7.50 20.79
CA SER A 79 4.79 8.28 21.98
C SER A 79 5.38 7.70 23.27
#